data_AF-A0A2D3VSE4-F1
#
_entry.id   AF-A0A2D3VSE4-F1
#
_cell.length_a   1.000
_cell.length_b   1.000
_cell.length_c   1.000
_cell.angle_alpha   90.00
_cell.angle_beta   90.00
_cell.angle_gamma   90.00
#
_symmetry.space_group_name_H-M   'P 1'
#
loop_
_entity.id
_entity.type
_entity.pdbx_description
1 polymer ?
#
loop_
_entity_poly.entity_id
_entity_poly.type
_entity_poly.pdbx_seq_one_letter_code
_entity_poly.pdbx_strand_id
1 'polypeptide(L)'
;MALLDLLEISKAYETQKILVEVDFFIQEGERIAIIGKNGGGKSTLMKIINGSLAPDEGRRIVQNGVKIEMLSQNPHFEESVTVREAIENELKELKNAKLAFDETLGKLSYDFENKELLKKQEELSKFLDIHNAWNLDDKIERVLQEFSLKEYEHKAVNLLSGGEQRRVTLAGLILKKPDILLLDEPTNHLDVYMVAFL
;
A
#
# COMPACT_ATOMS: atom_id res chain seq x y z
N MET A 1 13.78 -16.18 1.13
CA MET A 1 13.43 -16.17 2.56
C MET A 1 11.97 -15.74 2.63
N ALA A 2 11.17 -16.26 3.57
CA ALA A 2 9.78 -15.82 3.69
C ALA A 2 9.74 -14.34 4.14
N LEU A 3 8.88 -13.56 3.52
CA LEU A 3 8.59 -12.18 3.91
C LEU A 3 7.76 -12.15 5.20
N LEU A 4 6.90 -13.16 5.37
CA LEU A 4 6.01 -13.33 6.52
C LEU A 4 5.77 -14.81 6.81
N ASP A 5 5.83 -15.17 8.08
CA ASP A 5 5.47 -16.49 8.61
C ASP A 5 4.40 -16.36 9.70
N LEU A 6 3.39 -17.22 9.63
CA LEU A 6 2.38 -17.48 10.63
C LEU A 6 2.59 -18.91 11.12
N LEU A 7 2.81 -19.08 12.41
CA LEU A 7 3.06 -20.38 13.03
C LEU A 7 1.98 -20.64 14.08
N GLU A 8 1.26 -21.76 13.93
CA GLU A 8 0.24 -22.24 14.86
C GLU A 8 -0.81 -21.17 15.24
N ILE A 9 -1.21 -20.33 14.27
CA ILE A 9 -2.11 -19.21 14.54
C ILE A 9 -3.52 -19.70 14.86
N SER A 10 -4.01 -19.38 16.06
CA SER A 10 -5.40 -19.57 16.45
C SER A 10 -6.08 -18.24 16.74
N LYS A 11 -7.36 -18.14 16.40
CA LYS A 11 -8.21 -16.98 16.71
C LYS A 11 -9.63 -17.42 16.99
N ALA A 12 -10.20 -16.95 18.09
CA ALA A 12 -11.60 -17.12 18.45
C ALA A 12 -12.29 -15.76 18.64
N TYR A 13 -13.58 -15.72 18.36
CA TYR A 13 -14.47 -14.64 18.83
C TYR A 13 -15.51 -15.26 19.75
N GLU A 14 -15.55 -14.75 20.98
CA GLU A 14 -16.39 -15.30 22.06
C GLU A 14 -16.16 -16.80 22.26
N THR A 15 -17.08 -17.64 21.78
CA THR A 15 -16.99 -19.10 21.88
C THR A 15 -16.65 -19.79 20.56
N GLN A 16 -16.65 -19.04 19.45
CA GLN A 16 -16.43 -19.59 18.12
C GLN A 16 -14.96 -19.47 17.73
N LYS A 17 -14.28 -20.62 17.57
CA LYS A 17 -12.97 -20.69 16.93
C LYS A 17 -13.11 -20.41 15.43
N ILE A 18 -12.42 -19.38 14.95
CA ILE A 18 -12.41 -18.99 13.53
C ILE A 18 -11.18 -19.54 12.83
N LEU A 19 -10.01 -19.45 13.47
CA LEU A 19 -8.76 -20.03 13.02
C LEU A 19 -8.24 -20.98 14.09
N VAL A 20 -7.73 -22.13 13.68
CA VAL A 20 -7.22 -23.18 14.57
C VAL A 20 -5.89 -23.64 14.01
N GLU A 21 -4.80 -23.38 14.75
CA GLU A 21 -3.45 -23.89 14.46
C GLU A 21 -3.03 -23.71 12.99
N VAL A 22 -3.20 -22.48 12.47
CA VAL A 22 -2.89 -22.16 11.07
C VAL A 22 -1.41 -21.87 10.89
N ASP A 23 -0.75 -22.70 10.09
CA ASP A 23 0.58 -22.44 9.55
C ASP A 23 0.48 -21.88 8.13
N PHE A 24 1.10 -20.73 7.88
CA PHE A 24 1.05 -20.04 6.59
C PHE A 24 2.28 -19.16 6.40
N PHE A 25 2.86 -19.16 5.21
CA PHE A 25 4.00 -18.31 4.90
C PHE A 25 3.82 -17.64 3.54
N ILE A 26 4.48 -16.51 3.34
CA ILE A 26 4.51 -15.75 2.09
C ILE A 26 5.96 -15.54 1.67
N GLN A 27 6.30 -15.93 0.45
CA GLN A 27 7.60 -15.65 -0.17
C GLN A 27 7.50 -14.55 -1.23
N GLU A 28 8.65 -13.99 -1.58
CA GLU A 28 8.74 -12.97 -2.63
C GLU A 28 8.30 -13.55 -4.00
N GLY A 29 7.44 -12.80 -4.70
CA GLY A 29 6.92 -13.19 -6.02
C GLY A 29 5.74 -14.17 -5.97
N GLU A 30 5.34 -14.67 -4.80
CA GLU A 30 4.17 -15.54 -4.67
C GLU A 30 2.86 -14.78 -4.88
N ARG A 31 1.92 -15.43 -5.57
CA ARG A 31 0.53 -15.00 -5.69
C ARG A 31 -0.34 -16.03 -5.01
N ILE A 32 -0.95 -15.65 -3.89
CA ILE A 32 -1.70 -16.58 -3.03
C ILE A 32 -3.17 -16.17 -3.04
N ALA A 33 -4.05 -17.13 -3.37
CA ALA A 33 -5.49 -16.96 -3.29
C ALA A 33 -6.05 -17.70 -2.06
N ILE A 34 -6.68 -16.96 -1.15
CA ILE A 34 -7.34 -17.53 0.04
C ILE A 34 -8.82 -17.76 -0.29
N ILE A 35 -9.22 -19.03 -0.38
CA ILE A 35 -10.59 -19.45 -0.70
C ILE A 35 -11.28 -20.12 0.48
N GLY A 36 -12.60 -20.01 0.54
CA GLY A 36 -13.38 -20.53 1.66
C GLY A 36 -14.78 -19.93 1.72
N LYS A 37 -15.68 -20.59 2.47
CA LYS A 37 -17.05 -20.12 2.69
C LYS A 37 -17.07 -18.80 3.47
N ASN A 38 -18.15 -18.04 3.34
CA ASN A 38 -18.37 -16.85 4.17
C ASN A 38 -18.36 -17.23 5.65
N GLY A 39 -17.68 -16.44 6.48
CA GLY A 39 -17.43 -16.77 7.88
C GLY A 39 -16.30 -17.79 8.12
N GLY A 40 -15.64 -18.29 7.08
CA GLY A 40 -14.51 -19.23 7.20
C GLY A 40 -13.17 -18.62 7.62
N GLY A 41 -13.17 -17.39 8.17
CA GLY A 41 -11.96 -16.77 8.70
C GLY A 41 -11.02 -16.09 7.70
N LYS A 42 -11.37 -15.99 6.42
CA LYS A 42 -10.53 -15.34 5.37
C LYS A 42 -10.12 -13.92 5.76
N SER A 43 -11.09 -13.04 6.01
CA SER A 43 -10.80 -11.65 6.40
C SER A 43 -10.11 -11.58 7.77
N THR A 44 -10.34 -12.55 8.67
CA THR A 44 -9.61 -12.66 9.95
C THR A 44 -8.13 -12.96 9.71
N LEU A 45 -7.82 -13.93 8.85
CA LEU A 45 -6.47 -14.26 8.45
C LEU A 45 -5.78 -13.06 7.78
N MET A 46 -6.46 -12.37 6.86
CA MET A 46 -5.93 -11.16 6.22
C MET A 46 -5.61 -10.05 7.22
N LYS A 47 -6.47 -9.80 8.21
CA LYS A 47 -6.22 -8.82 9.28
C LYS A 47 -5.02 -9.22 10.14
N ILE A 48 -4.83 -10.50 10.42
CA ILE A 48 -3.64 -11.01 11.11
C ILE A 48 -2.39 -10.80 10.25
N ILE A 49 -2.43 -11.13 8.95
CA ILE A 49 -1.32 -10.89 8.03
C ILE A 49 -0.95 -9.39 7.98
N ASN A 50 -1.94 -8.50 7.89
CA ASN A 50 -1.73 -7.05 7.92
C ASN A 50 -1.29 -6.52 9.29
N GLY A 51 -1.43 -7.30 10.36
CA GLY A 51 -1.12 -6.90 11.73
C GLY A 51 -2.19 -6.02 12.39
N SER A 52 -3.35 -5.81 11.75
CA SER A 52 -4.47 -5.05 12.33
C SER A 52 -5.28 -5.86 13.35
N LEU A 53 -5.05 -7.18 13.42
CA LEU A 53 -5.63 -8.07 14.41
C LEU A 53 -4.54 -8.97 14.99
N ALA A 54 -4.43 -9.01 16.32
CA ALA A 54 -3.57 -9.97 17.00
C ALA A 54 -4.22 -11.36 17.06
N PRO A 55 -3.46 -12.44 16.83
CA PRO A 55 -3.92 -13.80 17.09
C PRO A 55 -4.04 -14.04 18.60
N ASP A 56 -4.81 -15.05 19.01
CA ASP A 56 -4.91 -15.43 20.42
C ASP A 56 -3.78 -16.39 20.82
N GLU A 57 -3.38 -17.27 19.89
CA GLU A 57 -2.26 -18.20 20.03
C GLU A 57 -1.42 -18.22 18.75
N GLY A 58 -0.21 -18.77 18.84
CA GLY A 58 0.74 -18.83 17.73
C GLY A 58 1.61 -17.57 17.61
N ARG A 59 2.37 -17.48 16.52
CA ARG A 59 3.33 -16.39 16.28
C ARG A 59 3.23 -15.86 14.86
N ARG A 60 3.19 -14.54 14.74
CA ARG A 60 3.35 -13.80 13.49
C ARG A 60 4.76 -13.23 13.43
N ILE A 61 5.53 -13.67 12.44
CA ILE A 61 6.92 -13.25 12.20
C ILE A 61 6.94 -12.53 10.85
N VAL A 62 7.50 -11.33 10.82
CA VAL A 62 7.63 -10.53 9.58
C VAL A 62 9.08 -10.13 9.43
N GLN A 63 9.62 -10.26 8.23
CA GLN A 63 10.98 -9.83 7.95
C GLN A 63 11.11 -8.31 8.14
N ASN A 64 12.23 -7.88 8.73
CA ASN A 64 12.48 -6.46 8.99
C ASN A 64 12.41 -5.63 7.70
N GLY A 65 11.63 -4.55 7.74
CA GLY A 65 11.48 -3.62 6.63
C GLY A 65 10.40 -3.97 5.61
N VAL A 66 9.74 -5.14 5.73
CA VAL A 66 8.63 -5.53 4.85
C VAL A 66 7.44 -4.59 5.04
N LYS A 67 6.99 -3.99 3.94
CA LYS A 67 5.80 -3.13 3.85
C LYS A 67 4.61 -3.97 3.40
N ILE A 68 3.61 -4.07 4.27
CA ILE A 68 2.35 -4.76 3.99
C ILE A 68 1.26 -3.72 3.85
N GLU A 69 0.54 -3.75 2.74
CA GLU A 69 -0.57 -2.84 2.47
C GLU A 69 -1.82 -3.65 2.11
N MET A 70 -2.98 -3.15 2.55
CA MET A 70 -4.26 -3.81 2.32
C MET A 70 -5.23 -2.87 1.61
N LEU A 71 -5.84 -3.35 0.54
CA LEU A 71 -6.92 -2.61 -0.14
C LEU A 71 -8.16 -2.60 0.77
N SER A 72 -8.51 -1.42 1.27
CA SER A 72 -9.72 -1.22 2.06
C SER A 72 -10.97 -1.55 1.25
N GLN A 73 -11.97 -2.15 1.89
CA GLN A 73 -13.29 -2.40 1.29
C GLN A 73 -14.06 -1.08 1.07
N ASN A 74 -13.93 -0.13 2.00
CA ASN A 74 -14.57 1.19 1.94
C ASN A 74 -13.47 2.25 2.03
N PRO A 75 -13.02 2.81 0.90
CA PRO A 75 -12.06 3.90 0.93
C PRO A 75 -12.73 5.17 1.42
N HIS A 76 -12.08 5.88 2.35
CA HIS A 76 -12.52 7.18 2.83
C HIS A 76 -11.64 8.25 2.19
N PHE A 77 -12.28 9.16 1.45
CA PHE A 77 -11.62 10.32 0.86
C PHE A 77 -12.11 11.59 1.54
N GLU A 78 -11.21 12.54 1.73
CA GLU A 78 -11.56 13.88 2.22
C GLU A 78 -12.49 14.59 1.21
N GLU A 79 -13.37 15.44 1.71
CA GLU A 79 -14.28 16.20 0.86
C GLU A 79 -13.49 17.10 -0.10
N SER A 80 -13.96 17.19 -1.35
CA SER A 80 -13.37 18.00 -2.44
C SER A 80 -11.99 17.59 -2.98
N VAL A 81 -11.35 16.54 -2.44
CA VAL A 81 -10.08 16.03 -2.98
C VAL A 81 -10.27 15.46 -4.38
N THR A 82 -9.43 15.90 -5.31
CA THR A 82 -9.42 15.41 -6.69
C THR A 82 -8.78 14.02 -6.81
N VAL A 83 -9.03 13.30 -7.90
CA VAL A 83 -8.41 11.98 -8.13
C VAL A 83 -6.88 12.04 -8.08
N ARG A 84 -6.26 13.06 -8.70
CA ARG A 84 -4.82 13.23 -8.65
C ARG A 84 -4.34 13.44 -7.22
N GLU A 85 -4.98 14.36 -6.50
CA GLU A 85 -4.62 14.67 -5.11
C GLU A 85 -4.82 13.46 -4.19
N ALA A 86 -5.84 12.64 -4.40
CA ALA A 86 -6.04 11.41 -3.63
C ALA A 86 -4.86 10.44 -3.82
N ILE A 87 -4.40 10.24 -5.06
CA ILE A 87 -3.23 9.40 -5.36
C ILE A 87 -1.94 10.03 -4.79
N GLU A 88 -1.77 11.33 -4.94
CA GLU A 88 -0.61 12.05 -4.37
C GLU A 88 -0.60 12.01 -2.84
N ASN A 89 -1.78 12.03 -2.20
CA ASN A 89 -1.93 11.95 -0.75
C ASN A 89 -1.46 10.61 -0.19
N GLU A 90 -1.62 9.51 -0.94
CA GLU A 90 -1.06 8.20 -0.62
C GLU A 90 0.48 8.19 -0.72
N LEU A 91 1.06 9.17 -1.42
CA LEU A 91 2.50 9.30 -1.66
C LEU A 91 3.12 10.45 -0.84
N LYS A 92 2.44 10.95 0.19
CA LYS A 92 2.90 12.07 1.04
C LYS A 92 4.34 11.92 1.50
N GLU A 93 4.75 10.73 1.95
CA GLU A 93 6.12 10.49 2.39
C GLU A 93 7.14 10.72 1.27
N LEU A 94 6.87 10.21 0.06
CA LEU A 94 7.74 10.37 -1.10
C LEU A 94 7.79 11.83 -1.57
N LYS A 95 6.62 12.50 -1.60
CA LYS A 95 6.51 13.91 -1.98
C LYS A 95 7.27 14.81 -0.99
N ASN A 96 7.09 14.57 0.31
CA ASN A 96 7.78 15.30 1.36
C ASN A 96 9.29 15.05 1.33
N ALA A 97 9.74 13.82 1.07
CA ALA A 97 11.16 13.52 0.91
C ALA A 97 11.78 14.28 -0.28
N LYS A 98 11.07 14.37 -1.41
CA LYS A 98 11.51 15.14 -2.59
C LYS A 98 11.60 16.64 -2.28
N LEU A 99 10.56 17.22 -1.68
CA LEU A 99 10.57 18.63 -1.27
C LEU A 99 11.71 18.94 -0.28
N ALA A 100 11.92 18.06 0.72
CA ALA A 100 12.98 18.21 1.69
C ALA A 100 14.38 18.09 1.04
N PHE A 101 14.52 17.26 0.01
CA PHE A 101 15.76 17.12 -0.76
C PHE A 101 16.08 18.42 -1.52
N ASP A 102 15.10 18.97 -2.24
CA ASP A 102 15.25 20.22 -3.00
C ASP A 102 15.59 21.41 -2.08
N GLU A 103 14.92 21.50 -0.92
CA GLU A 103 15.22 22.51 0.10
C GLU A 103 16.64 22.36 0.66
N THR A 104 17.08 21.12 0.89
CA THR A 104 18.43 20.82 1.39
C THR A 104 19.50 21.20 0.37
N LEU A 105 19.28 20.91 -0.93
CA LEU A 105 20.15 21.39 -2.01
C LEU A 105 20.21 22.91 -2.08
N GLY A 106 19.05 23.58 -1.93
CA GLY A 106 18.98 25.04 -1.89
C GLY A 106 19.83 25.62 -0.76
N LYS A 107 19.83 25.01 0.43
CA LYS A 107 20.67 25.43 1.57
C LYS A 107 22.16 25.16 1.35
N LEU A 108 22.50 23.99 0.81
CA LEU A 108 23.89 23.62 0.49
C LEU A 108 24.53 24.55 -0.55
N SER A 109 23.73 25.24 -1.39
CA SER A 109 24.26 26.23 -2.32
C SER A 109 24.88 27.45 -1.63
N TYR A 110 24.48 27.74 -0.39
CA TYR A 110 25.03 28.83 0.44
C TYR A 110 26.01 28.35 1.51
N ASP A 111 25.91 27.09 1.96
CA ASP A 111 26.73 26.49 3.01
C ASP A 111 27.17 25.06 2.62
N PHE A 112 28.13 24.98 1.70
CA PHE A 112 28.52 23.73 1.01
C PHE A 112 29.32 22.74 1.88
N GLU A 113 29.86 23.16 3.02
CA GLU A 113 30.63 22.29 3.94
C GLU A 113 29.78 21.78 5.12
N ASN A 114 28.50 22.13 5.15
CA ASN A 114 27.61 21.75 6.25
C ASN A 114 27.40 20.23 6.30
N LYS A 115 28.10 19.57 7.23
CA LYS A 115 28.08 18.12 7.39
C LYS A 115 26.69 17.55 7.68
N GLU A 116 25.83 18.30 8.38
CA GLU A 116 24.47 17.85 8.68
C GLU A 116 23.58 17.87 7.42
N LEU A 117 23.67 18.95 6.64
CA LEU A 117 22.94 19.07 5.37
C LEU A 117 23.42 18.04 4.33
N LEU A 118 24.73 17.80 4.25
CA LEU A 118 25.31 16.78 3.37
C LEU A 118 24.81 15.37 3.75
N LYS A 119 24.82 15.03 5.04
CA LYS A 119 24.29 13.75 5.52
C LYS A 119 22.79 13.60 5.23
N LYS A 120 22.00 14.65 5.49
CA LYS A 120 20.57 14.65 5.21
C LYS A 120 20.28 14.50 3.72
N GLN A 121 21.05 15.16 2.86
CA GLN A 121 20.95 15.04 1.41
C GLN A 121 21.26 13.60 0.95
N GLU A 122 22.28 12.96 1.50
CA GLU A 122 22.61 11.56 1.20
C GLU A 122 21.49 10.59 1.62
N GLU A 123 20.94 10.76 2.83
CA GLU A 123 19.84 9.94 3.33
C GLU A 123 18.57 10.08 2.48
N LEU A 124 18.20 11.32 2.13
CA LEU A 124 17.05 11.59 1.27
C LEU A 124 17.26 11.07 -0.15
N SER A 125 18.46 11.23 -0.72
CA SER A 125 18.78 10.69 -2.05
C SER A 125 18.59 9.18 -2.07
N LYS A 126 19.18 8.46 -1.10
CA LYS A 126 19.05 6.99 -0.99
C LYS A 126 17.59 6.57 -0.88
N PHE A 127 16.80 7.27 -0.06
CA PHE A 127 15.38 6.99 0.07
C PHE A 127 14.62 7.17 -1.25
N LEU A 128 14.86 8.29 -1.95
CA LEU A 128 14.24 8.58 -3.25
C LEU A 128 14.68 7.57 -4.33
N ASP A 129 15.94 7.14 -4.33
CA ASP A 129 16.48 6.12 -5.25
C ASP A 129 15.80 4.76 -5.03
N ILE A 130 15.76 4.28 -3.78
CA ILE A 130 15.11 3.01 -3.41
C ILE A 130 13.65 3.00 -3.88
N HIS A 131 12.93 4.10 -3.62
CA HIS A 131 11.52 4.23 -4.02
C HIS A 131 11.33 4.62 -5.50
N ASN A 132 12.41 4.83 -6.25
CA ASN A 132 12.41 5.36 -7.62
C ASN A 132 11.56 6.65 -7.72
N ALA A 133 11.59 7.51 -6.71
CA ALA A 133 10.64 8.62 -6.55
C ALA A 133 11.03 9.89 -7.32
N TRP A 134 12.15 9.90 -8.05
CA TRP A 134 12.57 11.05 -8.86
C TRP A 134 11.53 11.45 -9.91
N ASN A 135 10.96 10.46 -10.59
CA ASN A 135 9.94 10.61 -11.63
C ASN A 135 8.51 10.32 -11.11
N LEU A 136 8.22 10.75 -9.87
CA LEU A 136 6.93 10.48 -9.24
C LEU A 136 5.74 10.97 -10.09
N ASP A 137 5.85 12.15 -10.68
CA ASP A 137 4.80 12.71 -11.54
C ASP A 137 4.53 11.83 -12.77
N ASP A 138 5.58 11.39 -13.47
CA ASP A 138 5.45 10.49 -14.64
C ASP A 138 4.80 9.15 -14.25
N LYS A 139 5.11 8.64 -13.06
CA LYS A 139 4.48 7.42 -12.55
C LYS A 139 3.00 7.63 -12.23
N ILE A 140 2.64 8.75 -11.61
CA ILE A 140 1.24 9.11 -11.37
C ILE A 140 0.50 9.21 -12.70
N GLU A 141 1.06 9.88 -13.69
CA GLU A 141 0.50 9.99 -15.04
C GLU A 141 0.27 8.61 -15.68
N ARG A 142 1.26 7.73 -15.61
CA ARG A 142 1.16 6.37 -16.13
C ARG A 142 0.05 5.58 -15.44
N VAL A 143 -0.03 5.63 -14.11
CA VAL A 143 -1.06 4.92 -13.34
C VAL A 143 -2.45 5.49 -13.62
N LEU A 144 -2.60 6.81 -13.74
CA LEU A 144 -3.87 7.44 -14.13
C LEU A 144 -4.35 6.94 -15.51
N GLN A 145 -3.44 6.72 -16.45
CA GLN A 145 -3.76 6.17 -17.77
C GLN A 145 -4.11 4.68 -17.70
N GLU A 146 -3.26 3.86 -17.07
CA GLU A 146 -3.44 2.41 -16.98
C GLU A 146 -4.73 2.03 -16.21
N PHE A 147 -5.15 2.84 -15.24
CA PHE A 147 -6.36 2.61 -14.43
C PHE A 147 -7.62 3.29 -15.01
N SER A 148 -7.54 3.90 -16.20
CA SER A 148 -8.63 4.66 -16.82
C SER A 148 -9.22 5.72 -15.87
N LEU A 149 -8.32 6.49 -15.25
CA LEU A 149 -8.62 7.57 -14.30
C LEU A 149 -8.25 8.95 -14.83
N LYS A 150 -7.49 9.04 -15.94
CA LYS A 150 -6.98 10.30 -16.49
C LYS A 150 -8.09 11.31 -16.82
N GLU A 151 -9.23 10.86 -17.31
CA GLU A 151 -10.40 11.74 -17.58
C GLU A 151 -11.06 12.30 -16.31
N TYR A 152 -10.79 11.69 -15.15
CA TYR A 152 -11.34 12.08 -13.85
C TYR A 152 -10.32 12.77 -12.96
N GLU A 153 -9.10 13.00 -13.46
CA GLU A 153 -7.97 13.49 -12.68
C GLU A 153 -8.30 14.71 -11.79
N HIS A 154 -9.06 15.66 -12.33
CA HIS A 154 -9.46 16.89 -11.64
C HIS A 154 -10.87 16.85 -11.05
N LYS A 155 -11.58 15.71 -11.16
CA LYS A 155 -12.89 15.53 -10.51
C LYS A 155 -12.67 15.13 -9.06
N ALA A 156 -13.57 15.58 -8.21
CA ALA A 156 -13.59 15.16 -6.81
C ALA A 156 -13.91 13.66 -6.72
N VAL A 157 -13.15 12.93 -5.90
CA VAL A 157 -13.25 11.46 -5.80
C VAL A 157 -14.63 11.01 -5.30
N ASN A 158 -15.25 11.80 -4.43
CA ASN A 158 -16.58 11.54 -3.89
C ASN A 158 -17.71 11.59 -4.95
N LEU A 159 -17.46 12.15 -6.13
CA LEU A 159 -18.41 12.17 -7.25
C LEU A 159 -18.30 10.93 -8.15
N LEU A 160 -17.29 10.09 -7.93
CA LEU A 160 -17.07 8.87 -8.69
C LEU A 160 -17.93 7.71 -8.18
N SER A 161 -18.18 6.73 -9.06
CA SER A 161 -18.77 5.45 -8.69
C SER A 161 -17.87 4.68 -7.71
N GLY A 162 -18.44 3.76 -6.92
CA GLY A 162 -17.65 2.94 -5.99
C GLY A 162 -16.54 2.13 -6.66
N GLY A 163 -16.76 1.66 -7.90
CA GLY A 163 -15.73 0.97 -8.69
C GLY A 163 -14.58 1.89 -9.11
N GLU A 164 -14.88 3.12 -9.53
CA GLU A 164 -13.87 4.14 -9.82
C GLU A 164 -13.08 4.55 -8.58
N GLN A 165 -13.75 4.80 -7.46
CA GLN A 165 -13.11 5.08 -6.17
C GLN A 165 -12.16 3.94 -5.74
N ARG A 166 -12.56 2.69 -5.99
CA ARG A 166 -11.70 1.52 -5.77
C ARG A 166 -10.46 1.52 -6.68
N ARG A 167 -10.61 1.90 -7.95
CA ARG A 167 -9.46 2.08 -8.87
C ARG A 167 -8.51 3.17 -8.39
N VAL A 168 -9.03 4.31 -7.90
CA VAL A 168 -8.20 5.39 -7.31
C VAL A 168 -7.38 4.87 -6.12
N THR A 169 -8.03 4.11 -5.22
CA THR A 169 -7.35 3.53 -4.05
C THR A 169 -6.26 2.55 -4.47
N LEU A 170 -6.56 1.65 -5.40
CA LEU A 170 -5.59 0.66 -5.87
C LEU A 170 -4.43 1.31 -6.62
N ALA A 171 -4.69 2.34 -7.43
CA ALA A 171 -3.66 3.15 -8.08
C ALA A 171 -2.66 3.74 -7.08
N GLY A 172 -3.15 4.34 -6.00
CA GLY A 172 -2.29 4.86 -4.92
C GLY A 172 -1.47 3.77 -4.23
N LEU A 173 -2.11 2.63 -3.90
CA LEU A 173 -1.43 1.51 -3.25
C LEU A 173 -0.29 0.92 -4.09
N ILE A 174 -0.49 0.80 -5.41
CA ILE A 174 0.56 0.26 -6.30
C ILE A 174 1.75 1.20 -6.38
N LEU A 175 1.51 2.52 -6.35
CA LEU A 175 2.59 3.51 -6.35
C LEU A 175 3.43 3.48 -5.07
N LYS A 176 2.87 3.04 -3.92
CA LYS A 176 3.63 2.81 -2.69
C LYS A 176 4.63 1.67 -2.80
N LYS A 177 4.45 0.75 -3.76
CA LYS A 177 5.25 -0.46 -3.95
C LYS A 177 5.40 -1.29 -2.66
N PRO A 178 4.30 -1.79 -2.08
CA PRO A 178 4.38 -2.69 -0.93
C PRO A 178 5.06 -4.01 -1.31
N ASP A 179 5.72 -4.64 -0.34
CA ASP A 179 6.31 -5.97 -0.50
C ASP A 179 5.23 -7.06 -0.46
N ILE A 180 4.16 -6.84 0.30
CA ILE A 180 2.96 -7.70 0.34
C ILE A 180 1.72 -6.83 0.12
N LEU A 181 0.99 -7.10 -0.96
CA LEU A 181 -0.31 -6.47 -1.24
C LEU A 181 -1.45 -7.44 -0.91
N LEU A 182 -2.32 -7.03 -0.01
CA LEU A 182 -3.49 -7.79 0.41
C LEU A 182 -4.75 -7.25 -0.26
N LEU A 183 -5.46 -8.13 -0.95
CA LEU A 183 -6.66 -7.78 -1.70
C LEU A 183 -7.86 -8.58 -1.18
N ASP A 184 -8.75 -7.93 -0.42
CA ASP A 184 -9.96 -8.58 0.06
C ASP A 184 -11.09 -8.38 -0.96
N GLU A 185 -11.61 -9.48 -1.50
CA GLU A 185 -12.61 -9.51 -2.57
C GLU A 185 -12.31 -8.52 -3.73
N PRO A 186 -11.13 -8.58 -4.38
CA PRO A 186 -10.75 -7.60 -5.41
C PRO A 186 -11.73 -7.59 -6.58
N THR A 187 -12.28 -8.75 -6.95
CA THR A 187 -13.16 -8.86 -8.12
C THR A 187 -14.52 -8.19 -7.96
N ASN A 188 -14.96 -7.86 -6.73
CA ASN A 188 -16.22 -7.16 -6.53
C ASN A 188 -16.09 -5.72 -7.04
N HIS A 189 -16.86 -5.36 -8.07
CA HIS A 189 -16.86 -4.02 -8.68
C HIS A 189 -15.56 -3.61 -9.39
N LEU A 190 -14.63 -4.54 -9.63
CA LEU A 190 -13.49 -4.33 -10.54
C LEU A 190 -13.80 -4.94 -11.90
N ASP A 191 -13.49 -4.19 -12.96
CA ASP A 191 -13.60 -4.64 -14.34
C ASP A 191 -12.63 -5.81 -14.60
N VAL A 192 -12.99 -6.70 -15.52
CA VAL A 192 -12.19 -7.87 -15.94
C VAL A 192 -10.76 -7.46 -16.32
N TYR A 193 -10.59 -6.26 -16.89
CA TYR A 193 -9.28 -5.68 -17.21
C TYR A 193 -8.40 -5.42 -15.98
N MET A 194 -8.98 -4.96 -14.87
CA MET A 194 -8.26 -4.72 -13.62
C MET A 194 -7.82 -6.03 -12.96
N VAL A 195 -8.61 -7.10 -13.13
CA VAL A 195 -8.26 -8.44 -12.65
C VAL A 195 -7.07 -9.01 -13.43
N ALA A 196 -6.97 -8.72 -14.73
CA ALA A 196 -5.84 -9.18 -15.56
C ALA A 196 -4.52 -8.43 -15.28
N PHE A 197 -4.60 -7.22 -14.72
CA PHE A 197 -3.43 -6.43 -14.35
C PHE A 197 -2.77 -6.91 -13.03
N LEU A 198 -3.57 -7.44 -12.11
CA LEU A 198 -3.14 -7.98 -10.81
C LEU A 198 -2.42 -9.34 -10.98
#